data_AF-A0A838JW48-F1
#
_entry.id   AF-A0A838JW48-F1
#
_cell.length_a   1.000
_cell.length_b   1.000
_cell.length_c   1.000
_cell.angle_alpha   90.00
_cell.angle_beta   90.00
_cell.angle_gamma   90.00
#
_symmetry.space_group_name_H-M   'P 1'
#
loop_
_entity.id
_entity.type
_entity.pdbx_description
1 polymer ?
#
loop_
_entity_poly.entity_id
_entity_poly.type
_entity_poly.pdbx_seq_one_letter_code
_entity_poly.pdbx_strand_id
1 'polypeptide(L)'
;LRDRAVGVLFGFLFVGWTFHAIENNIPDVNLYFIPTYLVLSLWAATGLGALLAEVEALVAGLPRVPKGAIVGALSVVLLVLPLLGVGKTYAANDMGDAYRGREEIQAVAQNAAPNATILHHRSSMWYMALVEKRRRDLTIVDPFAHNKDVSYADLVWPADIDLAAEDSRYGTDDITGVSAAIKAAKKGRVYLLDQGVADPQLFRNAGFRIVPVETGVLYELVPPGREPYGREQTGG
;
A
#
# COMPACT_ATOMS: atom_id res chain seq x y z
N LEU A 1 28.84 -29.95 9.08
CA LEU A 1 28.87 -28.62 9.74
C LEU A 1 28.23 -27.54 8.88
N ARG A 2 28.62 -27.40 7.60
CA ARG A 2 28.07 -26.41 6.66
C ARG A 2 26.54 -26.51 6.48
N ASP A 3 26.00 -27.71 6.31
CA ASP A 3 24.55 -27.91 6.13
C ASP A 3 23.73 -27.56 7.38
N ARG A 4 24.32 -27.74 8.57
CA ARG A 4 23.70 -27.33 9.84
C ARG A 4 23.65 -25.81 9.97
N ALA A 5 24.72 -25.11 9.56
CA ALA A 5 24.74 -23.65 9.58
C ALA A 5 23.72 -23.05 8.59
N VAL A 6 23.58 -23.65 7.41
CA VAL A 6 22.57 -23.26 6.41
C VAL A 6 21.15 -23.53 6.93
N GLY A 7 20.91 -24.69 7.55
CA GLY A 7 19.62 -25.01 8.17
C GLY A 7 19.24 -24.05 9.30
N VAL A 8 20.20 -23.68 10.16
CA VAL A 8 19.98 -22.69 11.22
C VAL A 8 19.69 -21.31 10.65
N LEU A 9 20.44 -20.86 9.64
CA LEU A 9 20.21 -19.57 8.98
C LEU A 9 18.81 -19.50 8.36
N PHE A 10 18.42 -20.50 7.58
CA PHE A 10 17.09 -20.53 6.97
C PHE A 10 15.97 -20.70 8.00
N GLY A 11 16.20 -21.48 9.05
CA GLY A 11 15.26 -21.59 10.17
C GLY A 11 15.04 -20.25 10.87
N PHE A 12 16.14 -19.53 11.16
CA PHE A 12 16.08 -18.19 11.74
C PHE A 12 15.34 -17.20 10.83
N LEU A 13 15.66 -17.19 9.53
CA LEU A 13 14.98 -16.33 8.56
C LEU A 13 13.49 -16.67 8.46
N PHE A 14 13.14 -17.95 8.34
CA PHE A 14 11.75 -18.39 8.27
C PHE A 14 10.95 -17.96 9.51
N VAL A 15 11.46 -18.27 10.71
CA VAL A 15 10.76 -17.93 11.95
C VAL A 15 10.70 -16.42 12.17
N GLY A 16 11.80 -15.72 11.95
CA GLY A 16 11.88 -14.27 12.12
C GLY A 16 10.93 -13.52 11.18
N TRP A 17 10.93 -13.86 9.89
CA TRP A 17 10.03 -13.23 8.91
C TRP A 17 8.58 -13.64 9.12
N THR A 18 8.30 -14.89 9.49
CA THR A 18 6.93 -15.31 9.81
C THR A 18 6.39 -14.57 11.02
N PHE A 19 7.18 -14.46 12.09
CA PHE A 19 6.79 -13.71 13.28
C PHE A 19 6.56 -12.24 12.95
N HIS A 20 7.50 -11.63 12.22
CA HIS A 20 7.38 -10.25 11.75
C HIS A 20 6.12 -10.04 10.92
N ALA A 21 5.83 -10.92 9.96
CA ALA A 21 4.63 -10.83 9.12
C ALA A 21 3.32 -11.00 9.91
N ILE A 22 3.28 -11.90 10.90
CA ILE A 22 2.11 -12.11 11.76
C ILE A 22 1.87 -10.91 12.68
N GLU A 23 2.94 -10.34 13.24
CA GLU A 23 2.88 -9.19 14.13
C GLU A 23 2.49 -7.91 13.39
N ASN A 24 2.97 -7.74 12.15
CA ASN A 24 2.60 -6.62 11.29
C ASN A 24 1.24 -6.87 10.65
N ASN A 25 0.18 -6.63 11.42
CA ASN A 25 -1.21 -6.72 10.95
C ASN A 25 -1.60 -5.50 10.10
N ILE A 26 -0.96 -5.34 8.94
CA ILE A 26 -1.25 -4.28 7.97
C ILE A 26 -1.93 -4.82 6.70
N PRO A 27 -2.70 -4.01 5.95
CA PRO A 27 -3.49 -4.48 4.81
C PRO A 27 -2.70 -5.25 3.74
N ASP A 28 -1.40 -4.94 3.59
CA ASP A 28 -0.50 -5.58 2.62
C ASP A 28 0.36 -6.70 3.22
N VAL A 29 -0.13 -7.39 4.26
CA VAL A 29 0.60 -8.43 5.01
C VAL A 29 1.22 -9.51 4.11
N ASN A 30 0.60 -9.81 2.97
CA ASN A 30 1.08 -10.81 2.01
C ASN A 30 2.50 -10.52 1.48
N LEU A 31 2.90 -9.25 1.37
CA LEU A 31 4.24 -8.87 0.94
C LEU A 31 5.31 -9.27 1.95
N TYR A 32 4.97 -9.27 3.24
CA TYR A 32 5.90 -9.66 4.32
C TYR A 32 6.16 -11.16 4.35
N PHE A 33 5.32 -11.97 3.69
CA PHE A 33 5.54 -13.40 3.55
C PHE A 33 6.46 -13.77 2.37
N ILE A 34 6.88 -12.82 1.52
CA ILE A 34 7.82 -13.12 0.41
C ILE A 34 9.07 -13.88 0.90
N PRO A 35 9.79 -13.42 1.95
CA PRO A 35 10.95 -14.14 2.46
C PRO A 35 10.58 -15.52 3.02
N THR A 36 9.44 -15.62 3.72
CA THR A 36 8.92 -16.89 4.28
C THR A 36 8.64 -17.91 3.17
N TYR A 37 7.96 -17.49 2.10
CA TYR A 37 7.66 -18.34 0.94
C TYR A 37 8.92 -18.74 0.18
N LEU A 38 9.93 -17.87 0.12
CA LEU A 38 11.22 -18.22 -0.48
C LEU A 38 11.90 -19.37 0.29
N VAL A 39 11.97 -19.26 1.62
CA VAL A 39 12.58 -20.32 2.44
C VAL A 39 11.78 -21.62 2.34
N LEU A 40 10.45 -21.56 2.40
CA LEU A 40 9.59 -22.73 2.19
C LEU A 40 9.81 -23.38 0.83
N SER A 41 9.95 -22.58 -0.23
CA SER A 41 10.19 -23.09 -1.58
C SER A 41 11.53 -23.81 -1.69
N LEU A 42 12.58 -23.31 -1.04
CA LEU A 42 13.89 -23.95 -0.99
C LEU A 42 13.87 -25.29 -0.23
N TRP A 43 13.19 -25.30 0.92
CA TRP A 43 12.99 -26.53 1.71
C TRP A 43 12.15 -27.56 0.95
N ALA A 44 11.06 -27.12 0.31
CA ALA A 44 10.23 -27.96 -0.54
C ALA A 44 11.04 -28.55 -1.69
N ALA A 45 11.83 -27.75 -2.42
CA ALA A 45 12.67 -28.23 -3.51
C ALA A 45 13.69 -29.28 -3.04
N THR A 46 14.33 -29.05 -1.89
CA THR A 46 15.30 -29.99 -1.32
C THR A 46 14.63 -31.28 -0.86
N GLY A 47 13.49 -31.18 -0.17
CA GLY A 47 12.71 -32.34 0.27
C GLY A 47 12.17 -33.17 -0.88
N LEU A 48 11.64 -32.52 -1.92
CA LEU A 48 11.16 -33.18 -3.14
C LEU A 48 12.30 -33.85 -3.90
N GLY A 49 13.48 -33.24 -3.97
CA GLY A 49 14.68 -33.85 -4.55
C GLY A 49 15.12 -35.11 -3.82
N ALA A 50 15.10 -35.10 -2.48
CA ALA A 50 15.39 -36.27 -1.67
C ALA A 50 14.37 -37.40 -1.90
N LEU A 51 13.08 -37.07 -1.94
CA LEU A 51 12.01 -38.05 -2.25
C LEU A 51 12.17 -38.65 -3.65
N LEU A 52 12.53 -37.85 -4.66
CA LEU A 52 12.80 -38.35 -6.01
C LEU A 52 13.97 -39.34 -6.04
N ALA A 53 15.05 -39.07 -5.28
CA ALA A 53 16.20 -39.96 -5.18
C ALA A 53 15.82 -41.32 -4.56
N GLU A 54 14.98 -41.32 -3.52
CA GLU A 54 14.46 -42.56 -2.92
C GLU A 54 13.59 -43.36 -3.89
N VAL A 55 12.71 -42.68 -4.64
CA VAL A 55 11.91 -43.33 -5.69
C VAL A 55 12.80 -43.94 -6.76
N GLU A 56 13.85 -43.25 -7.17
CA GLU A 56 14.84 -43.75 -8.12
C GLU A 56 15.57 -45.02 -7.60
N ALA A 57 15.90 -45.07 -6.32
CA ALA A 57 16.50 -46.25 -5.68
C ALA A 57 15.52 -47.43 -5.61
N LEU A 58 14.26 -47.19 -5.25
CA LEU A 58 13.22 -48.23 -5.17
C LEU A 58 12.89 -48.83 -6.54
N VAL A 59 12.82 -47.98 -7.57
CA VAL A 59 12.49 -48.41 -8.95
C VAL A 59 13.67 -49.12 -9.62
N ALA A 60 14.91 -48.91 -9.17
CA ALA A 60 16.08 -49.61 -9.69
C ALA A 60 15.99 -51.14 -9.54
N GLY A 61 15.19 -51.65 -8.60
CA GLY A 61 14.95 -53.08 -8.40
C GLY A 61 13.90 -53.70 -9.32
N LEU A 62 13.21 -52.92 -10.17
CA LEU A 62 12.09 -53.40 -11.00
C LEU A 62 12.54 -53.72 -12.45
N PRO A 63 12.51 -55.00 -12.89
CA PRO A 63 13.12 -55.43 -14.16
C PRO A 63 12.33 -55.06 -15.43
N ARG A 64 11.14 -54.44 -15.32
CA ARG A 64 10.23 -54.21 -16.47
C ARG A 64 9.80 -52.77 -16.68
N VAL A 65 10.22 -51.83 -15.83
CA VAL A 65 9.74 -50.44 -15.93
C VAL A 65 10.88 -49.50 -16.29
N PRO A 66 10.74 -48.66 -17.33
CA PRO A 66 11.74 -47.67 -17.66
C PRO A 66 11.82 -46.62 -16.55
N LYS A 67 12.84 -46.75 -15.69
CA LYS A 67 13.12 -45.87 -14.54
C LYS A 67 13.02 -44.38 -14.88
N GLY A 68 13.60 -43.97 -16.00
CA GLY A 68 13.57 -42.57 -16.46
C GLY A 68 12.15 -42.05 -16.74
N ALA A 69 11.23 -42.92 -17.15
CA ALA A 69 9.84 -42.53 -17.39
C ALA A 69 9.09 -42.27 -16.07
N ILE A 70 9.30 -43.10 -15.03
CA ILE A 70 8.68 -42.89 -13.72
C ILE A 70 9.21 -41.61 -13.07
N VAL A 71 10.54 -41.46 -13.00
CA VAL A 71 11.17 -40.28 -12.38
C VAL A 71 10.82 -39.01 -13.15
N GLY A 72 10.80 -39.08 -14.48
CA GLY A 72 10.38 -37.97 -15.34
C GLY A 72 8.92 -37.58 -15.10
N ALA A 73 8.00 -38.54 -15.09
CA ALA A 73 6.59 -38.28 -14.82
C ALA A 73 6.37 -37.68 -13.43
N LEU A 74 7.03 -38.22 -12.39
CA LEU A 74 6.92 -37.70 -11.03
C LEU A 74 7.51 -36.28 -10.92
N SER A 75 8.61 -36.00 -11.60
CA SER A 75 9.20 -34.66 -11.66
C SER A 75 8.24 -33.65 -12.29
N VAL A 76 7.57 -34.03 -13.39
CA VAL A 76 6.54 -33.19 -14.04
C VAL A 76 5.36 -32.95 -13.08
N VAL A 77 4.87 -33.98 -12.39
CA VAL A 77 3.78 -33.83 -11.40
C VAL A 77 4.19 -32.86 -10.30
N LEU A 78 5.39 -33.00 -9.74
CA LEU A 78 5.90 -32.14 -8.67
C LEU A 78 6.11 -30.69 -9.12
N LEU A 79 6.44 -30.46 -10.40
CA LEU A 79 6.53 -29.11 -10.98
C LEU A 79 5.16 -28.48 -11.24
N VAL A 80 4.17 -29.28 -11.65
CA VAL A 80 2.82 -28.78 -11.99
C VAL A 80 1.97 -28.56 -10.74
N LEU A 81 2.14 -29.37 -9.69
CA LEU A 81 1.36 -29.29 -8.46
C LEU A 81 1.29 -27.87 -7.84
N PRO A 82 2.39 -27.14 -7.63
CA PRO A 82 2.32 -25.78 -7.08
C PRO A 82 1.72 -24.74 -8.03
N LEU A 83 1.62 -25.05 -9.33
CA LEU A 83 0.97 -24.18 -10.32
C LEU A 83 -0.54 -24.39 -10.37
N LEU A 84 -1.07 -25.44 -9.73
CA LEU A 84 -2.51 -25.66 -9.63
C LEU A 84 -3.15 -24.52 -8.83
N GLY A 85 -4.13 -23.86 -9.46
CA GLY A 85 -4.83 -22.74 -8.84
C GLY A 85 -4.12 -21.39 -8.98
N VAL A 86 -2.94 -21.32 -9.62
CA VAL A 86 -2.22 -20.05 -9.81
C VAL A 86 -3.09 -18.98 -10.48
N GLY A 87 -3.93 -19.37 -11.45
CA GLY A 87 -4.86 -18.43 -12.09
C GLY A 87 -5.92 -17.86 -11.14
N LYS A 88 -6.41 -18.66 -10.18
CA LYS A 88 -7.36 -18.18 -9.17
C LYS A 88 -6.67 -17.24 -8.19
N THR A 89 -5.49 -17.61 -7.72
CA THR A 89 -4.69 -16.77 -6.81
C THR A 89 -4.27 -15.47 -7.49
N TYR A 90 -3.87 -15.53 -8.75
CA TYR A 90 -3.54 -14.36 -9.56
C TYR A 90 -4.76 -13.45 -9.69
N ALA A 91 -5.90 -13.96 -10.16
CA ALA A 91 -7.12 -13.16 -10.32
C ALA A 91 -7.60 -12.54 -8.99
N ALA A 92 -7.40 -13.22 -7.85
CA ALA A 92 -7.75 -12.69 -6.53
C ALA A 92 -6.83 -11.56 -6.04
N ASN A 93 -5.63 -11.44 -6.61
CA ASN A 93 -4.64 -10.41 -6.27
C ASN A 93 -4.35 -9.46 -7.44
N ASP A 94 -5.11 -9.57 -8.53
CA ASP A 94 -4.90 -8.74 -9.71
C ASP A 94 -5.35 -7.32 -9.41
N MET A 95 -4.37 -6.42 -9.34
CA MET A 95 -4.57 -4.99 -9.13
C MET A 95 -4.37 -4.22 -10.44
N GLY A 96 -4.39 -4.89 -11.60
CA GLY A 96 -4.16 -4.29 -12.92
C GLY A 96 -5.12 -3.15 -13.26
N ASP A 97 -6.33 -3.16 -12.70
CA ASP A 97 -7.34 -2.13 -12.89
C ASP A 97 -7.47 -1.16 -11.70
N ALA A 98 -6.54 -1.20 -10.74
CA ALA A 98 -6.54 -0.31 -9.57
C ALA A 98 -6.02 1.10 -9.92
N TYR A 99 -6.81 1.88 -10.68
CA TYR A 99 -6.44 3.22 -11.14
C TYR A 99 -6.69 4.34 -10.13
N ARG A 100 -7.12 4.03 -8.91
CA ARG A 100 -7.55 5.01 -7.92
C ARG A 100 -6.52 6.13 -7.67
N GLY A 101 -5.25 5.79 -7.48
CA GLY A 101 -4.21 6.80 -7.28
C GLY A 101 -4.03 7.73 -8.49
N ARG A 102 -4.24 7.22 -9.71
CA ARG A 102 -4.21 8.05 -10.94
C ARG A 102 -5.41 8.99 -11.00
N GLU A 103 -6.60 8.52 -10.64
CA GLU A 103 -7.82 9.33 -10.58
C GLU A 103 -7.66 10.49 -9.58
N GLU A 104 -7.14 10.20 -8.38
CA GLU A 104 -6.85 11.22 -7.36
C GLU A 104 -5.88 12.28 -7.87
N ILE A 105 -4.78 11.86 -8.49
CA ILE A 105 -3.79 12.77 -9.09
C ILE A 105 -4.43 13.64 -10.17
N GLN A 106 -5.25 13.06 -11.06
CA GLN A 106 -5.90 13.84 -12.11
C GLN A 106 -6.92 14.82 -11.55
N ALA A 107 -7.77 14.40 -10.61
CA ALA A 107 -8.76 15.25 -9.98
C ALA A 107 -8.11 16.46 -9.30
N VAL A 108 -7.04 16.24 -8.52
CA VAL A 108 -6.29 17.34 -7.88
C VAL A 108 -5.60 18.21 -8.92
N ALA A 109 -4.92 17.60 -9.88
CA ALA A 109 -4.14 18.35 -10.86
C ALA A 109 -5.00 19.28 -11.71
N GLN A 110 -6.19 18.84 -12.11
CA GLN A 110 -7.08 19.58 -12.99
C GLN A 110 -7.98 20.57 -12.23
N ASN A 111 -8.45 20.21 -11.04
CA ASN A 111 -9.52 20.95 -10.39
C ASN A 111 -9.09 21.78 -9.17
N ALA A 112 -7.98 21.44 -8.51
CA ALA A 112 -7.56 22.18 -7.31
C ALA A 112 -7.11 23.60 -7.67
N ALA A 113 -7.55 24.60 -6.89
CA ALA A 113 -7.13 25.98 -7.06
C ALA A 113 -5.59 26.14 -6.95
N PRO A 114 -4.98 27.12 -7.64
CA PRO A 114 -3.56 27.44 -7.47
C PRO A 114 -3.21 27.77 -6.00
N ASN A 115 -2.06 27.31 -5.53
CA ASN A 115 -1.57 27.51 -4.15
C ASN A 115 -2.53 27.02 -3.05
N ALA A 116 -3.41 26.06 -3.37
CA ALA A 116 -4.30 25.44 -2.40
C ALA A 116 -3.56 24.44 -1.49
N THR A 117 -4.18 24.09 -0.38
CA THR A 117 -3.77 22.98 0.48
C THR A 117 -4.63 21.75 0.17
N ILE A 118 -3.98 20.60 -0.02
CA ILE A 118 -4.62 19.31 -0.19
C ILE A 118 -4.39 18.48 1.07
N LEU A 119 -5.48 18.17 1.77
CA LEU A 119 -5.49 17.15 2.81
C LEU A 119 -5.66 15.81 2.12
N HIS A 120 -4.66 14.95 2.25
CA HIS A 120 -4.67 13.61 1.67
C HIS A 120 -4.22 12.61 2.71
N HIS A 121 -4.31 11.35 2.33
CA HIS A 121 -3.73 10.21 2.98
C HIS A 121 -2.91 9.43 1.95
N ARG A 122 -1.79 8.82 2.34
CA ARG A 122 -0.93 7.97 1.48
C ARG A 122 -0.14 8.74 0.40
N SER A 123 0.50 7.98 -0.50
CA SER A 123 1.57 8.44 -1.40
C SER A 123 1.14 9.11 -2.71
N SER A 124 -0.15 9.17 -3.06
CA SER A 124 -0.58 9.65 -4.40
C SER A 124 -0.20 11.12 -4.64
N MET A 125 -0.39 11.99 -3.65
CA MET A 125 -0.01 13.41 -3.77
C MET A 125 1.51 13.61 -3.80
N TRP A 126 2.25 12.82 -3.02
CA TRP A 126 3.72 12.80 -3.06
C TRP A 126 4.25 12.42 -4.44
N TYR A 127 3.68 11.38 -5.03
CA TYR A 127 4.04 10.94 -6.38
C TYR A 127 3.81 12.07 -7.41
N MET A 128 2.67 12.74 -7.38
CA MET A 128 2.38 13.87 -8.27
C MET A 128 3.42 14.99 -8.15
N ALA A 129 3.74 15.42 -6.93
CA ALA A 129 4.62 16.56 -6.72
C ALA A 129 6.11 16.26 -6.91
N LEU A 130 6.57 15.09 -6.42
CA LEU A 130 7.98 14.72 -6.42
C LEU A 130 8.41 13.98 -7.69
N VAL A 131 7.57 13.06 -8.17
CA VAL A 131 7.89 12.18 -9.31
C VAL A 131 7.39 12.78 -10.61
N GLU A 132 6.09 13.11 -10.71
CA GLU A 132 5.52 13.73 -11.92
C GLU A 132 5.89 15.21 -12.06
N LYS A 133 6.37 15.85 -10.99
CA LYS A 133 6.71 17.30 -10.93
C LYS A 133 5.53 18.20 -11.33
N ARG A 134 4.30 17.74 -11.11
CA ARG A 134 3.07 18.50 -11.37
C ARG A 134 2.61 19.21 -10.11
N ARG A 135 1.92 20.34 -10.30
CA ARG A 135 1.27 21.11 -9.22
C ARG A 135 2.16 21.37 -8.00
N ARG A 136 3.43 21.69 -8.24
CA ARG A 136 4.39 22.04 -7.17
C ARG A 136 4.04 23.36 -6.46
N ASP A 137 3.02 24.06 -6.95
CA ASP A 137 2.37 25.20 -6.30
C ASP A 137 1.50 24.79 -5.09
N LEU A 138 1.02 23.54 -5.05
CA LEU A 138 0.15 23.06 -3.98
C LEU A 138 0.93 22.78 -2.70
N THR A 139 0.26 23.01 -1.57
CA THR A 139 0.70 22.50 -0.27
C THR A 139 0.03 21.15 -0.03
N ILE A 140 0.81 20.11 0.23
CA ILE A 140 0.34 18.74 0.42
C ILE A 140 0.54 18.39 1.90
N VAL A 141 -0.51 17.94 2.58
CA VAL A 141 -0.52 17.65 4.03
C VAL A 141 -1.25 16.34 4.28
N ASP A 142 -0.66 15.44 5.06
CA ASP A 142 -1.29 14.21 5.55
C ASP A 142 -1.55 14.30 7.06
N PRO A 143 -2.70 14.86 7.48
CA PRO A 143 -2.98 15.05 8.90
C PRO A 143 -3.62 13.81 9.55
N PHE A 144 -3.77 12.70 8.83
CA PHE A 144 -4.51 11.54 9.30
C PHE A 144 -3.58 10.56 10.00
N ALA A 145 -4.12 9.76 10.91
CA ALA A 145 -3.32 8.83 11.69
C ALA A 145 -2.52 7.86 10.80
N HIS A 146 -1.21 8.07 10.72
CA HIS A 146 -0.27 7.04 10.37
C HIS A 146 0.04 6.20 11.60
N ASN A 147 0.50 4.97 11.35
CA ASN A 147 0.92 4.00 12.35
C ASN A 147 1.59 4.69 13.57
N LYS A 148 1.06 4.49 14.79
CA LYS A 148 1.45 5.25 16.01
C LYS A 148 2.95 5.16 16.37
N ASP A 149 3.67 4.24 15.74
CA ASP A 149 5.07 3.91 15.99
C ASP A 149 6.04 4.58 15.00
N VAL A 150 5.53 5.45 14.13
CA VAL A 150 6.30 6.10 13.08
C VAL A 150 6.44 7.59 13.37
N SER A 151 7.68 8.02 13.68
CA SER A 151 8.01 9.41 14.05
C SER A 151 8.17 10.37 12.87
N TYR A 152 7.66 10.02 11.70
CA TYR A 152 7.60 10.91 10.55
C TYR A 152 6.14 11.16 10.22
N ALA A 153 5.71 12.43 10.25
CA ALA A 153 4.62 12.82 9.39
C ALA A 153 5.14 12.67 7.95
N ASP A 154 4.29 12.17 7.06
CA ASP A 154 4.60 12.12 5.63
C ASP A 154 4.61 13.57 5.11
N LEU A 155 5.74 14.27 5.34
CA LEU A 155 6.23 15.59 4.87
C LEU A 155 5.19 16.69 4.57
N VAL A 156 5.61 17.96 4.52
CA VAL A 156 4.79 19.00 3.83
C VAL A 156 5.55 19.52 2.63
N TRP A 157 5.11 19.19 1.42
CA TRP A 157 5.67 19.80 0.22
C TRP A 157 5.29 21.30 0.18
N PRO A 158 6.21 22.24 -0.10
CA PRO A 158 7.61 22.07 -0.51
C PRO A 158 8.68 22.21 0.60
N ALA A 159 8.31 22.16 1.89
CA ALA A 159 9.23 22.44 3.00
C ALA A 159 9.76 21.15 3.67
N ASP A 160 11.09 21.05 3.82
CA ASP A 160 11.73 20.01 4.63
C ASP A 160 11.61 20.40 6.11
N ILE A 161 10.53 19.95 6.76
CA ILE A 161 10.22 20.22 8.17
C ILE A 161 10.00 18.90 8.91
N ASP A 162 10.45 18.83 10.16
CA ASP A 162 10.21 17.67 11.03
C ASP A 162 8.75 17.65 11.55
N LEU A 163 8.34 16.51 12.13
CA LEU A 163 6.98 16.31 12.66
C LEU A 163 6.59 17.41 13.66
N ALA A 164 7.47 17.79 14.58
CA ALA A 164 7.18 18.82 15.57
C ALA A 164 6.96 20.21 14.93
N ALA A 165 7.76 20.55 13.91
CA ALA A 165 7.60 21.76 13.14
C ALA A 165 6.32 21.73 12.28
N GLU A 166 5.95 20.57 11.74
CA GLU A 166 4.68 20.35 11.06
C GLU A 166 3.48 20.52 12.00
N ASP A 167 3.48 19.84 13.16
CA ASP A 167 2.45 19.92 14.20
C ASP A 167 2.21 21.36 14.64
N SER A 168 3.29 22.09 14.92
CA SER A 168 3.22 23.51 15.25
C SER A 168 2.59 24.32 14.10
N ARG A 169 3.08 24.13 12.87
CA ARG A 169 2.71 24.94 11.71
C ARG A 169 1.31 24.65 11.17
N TYR A 170 0.88 23.39 11.18
CA TYR A 170 -0.34 22.91 10.54
C TYR A 170 -1.31 22.21 11.50
N GLY A 171 -0.94 21.97 12.77
CA GLY A 171 -1.88 21.44 13.77
C GLY A 171 -2.28 20.00 13.52
N THR A 172 -1.31 19.19 13.09
CA THR A 172 -1.43 17.76 12.79
C THR A 172 -1.47 16.87 14.03
N ASP A 173 -1.34 17.43 15.25
CA ASP A 173 -1.70 16.77 16.52
C ASP A 173 -3.14 16.21 16.52
N ASP A 174 -3.99 16.78 15.66
CA ASP A 174 -5.35 16.36 15.41
C ASP A 174 -5.41 15.37 14.24
N ILE A 175 -5.46 14.08 14.58
CA ILE A 175 -5.57 12.96 13.63
C ILE A 175 -6.86 12.96 12.80
N THR A 176 -7.80 13.86 13.08
CA THR A 176 -9.05 14.01 12.29
C THR A 176 -8.87 14.91 11.07
N GLY A 177 -7.77 15.67 11.01
CA GLY A 177 -7.51 16.66 9.95
C GLY A 177 -8.28 17.98 10.07
N VAL A 178 -9.17 18.13 11.06
CA VAL A 178 -9.98 19.35 11.24
C VAL A 178 -9.10 20.56 11.57
N SER A 179 -8.16 20.43 12.51
CA SER A 179 -7.27 21.51 12.90
C SER A 179 -6.36 21.96 11.76
N ALA A 180 -5.89 21.01 10.95
CA ALA A 180 -5.15 21.26 9.71
C ALA A 180 -6.01 22.03 8.70
N ALA A 181 -7.25 21.62 8.47
CA ALA A 181 -8.17 22.35 7.61
C ALA A 181 -8.40 23.80 8.08
N ILE A 182 -8.62 24.02 9.39
CA ILE A 182 -8.83 25.36 9.96
C ILE A 182 -7.60 26.25 9.75
N LYS A 183 -6.39 25.75 10.03
CA LYS A 183 -5.15 26.51 9.84
C LYS A 183 -4.89 26.80 8.36
N ALA A 184 -5.08 25.81 7.48
CA ALA A 184 -4.90 25.95 6.04
C ALA A 184 -5.91 26.93 5.41
N ALA A 185 -7.18 26.89 5.85
CA ALA A 185 -8.25 27.74 5.33
C ALA A 185 -8.01 29.24 5.55
N LYS A 186 -7.22 29.60 6.57
CA LYS A 186 -6.77 30.99 6.81
C LYS A 186 -5.83 31.51 5.72
N LYS A 187 -5.07 30.62 5.07
CA LYS A 187 -4.06 30.96 4.05
C LYS A 187 -4.60 30.85 2.63
N GLY A 188 -5.51 29.91 2.38
CA GLY A 188 -6.00 29.66 1.04
C GLY A 188 -7.16 28.69 0.98
N ARG A 189 -7.37 28.12 -0.21
CA ARG A 189 -8.34 27.06 -0.49
C ARG A 189 -7.84 25.74 0.10
N VAL A 190 -8.77 24.93 0.59
CA VAL A 190 -8.46 23.63 1.19
C VAL A 190 -9.31 22.57 0.49
N TYR A 191 -8.67 21.48 0.10
CA TYR A 191 -9.33 20.33 -0.48
C TYR A 191 -9.04 19.08 0.36
N LEU A 192 -9.94 18.11 0.27
CA LEU A 192 -9.88 16.83 0.95
C LEU A 192 -10.02 15.71 -0.09
N LEU A 193 -9.09 14.75 -0.10
CA LEU A 193 -9.24 13.53 -0.88
C LEU A 193 -10.09 12.49 -0.16
N ASP A 194 -10.94 11.80 -0.94
CA ASP A 194 -11.78 10.72 -0.48
C ASP A 194 -10.99 9.41 -0.41
N GLN A 195 -10.35 9.15 0.73
CA GLN A 195 -9.49 7.96 0.91
C GLN A 195 -9.94 7.08 2.07
N GLY A 196 -11.18 7.26 2.51
CA GLY A 196 -11.83 6.43 3.55
C GLY A 196 -11.31 6.63 4.97
N VAL A 197 -10.37 7.55 5.20
CA VAL A 197 -9.80 7.84 6.54
C VAL A 197 -10.38 9.09 7.20
N ALA A 198 -10.87 10.03 6.39
CA ALA A 198 -11.47 11.26 6.88
C ALA A 198 -12.97 11.04 7.16
N ASP A 199 -13.46 11.48 8.33
CA ASP A 199 -14.90 11.55 8.61
C ASP A 199 -15.44 12.92 8.20
N PRO A 200 -16.28 13.02 7.14
CA PRO A 200 -16.86 14.28 6.69
C PRO A 200 -17.67 15.00 7.78
N GLN A 201 -18.23 14.28 8.75
CA GLN A 201 -19.02 14.90 9.81
C GLN A 201 -18.17 15.77 10.73
N LEU A 202 -16.91 15.41 10.97
CA LEU A 202 -16.01 16.20 11.82
C LEU A 202 -15.75 17.59 11.22
N PHE A 203 -15.55 17.67 9.90
CA PHE A 203 -15.40 18.95 9.20
C PHE A 203 -16.69 19.76 9.19
N ARG A 204 -17.86 19.12 9.01
CA ARG A 204 -19.16 19.81 9.10
C ARG A 204 -19.41 20.38 10.49
N ASN A 205 -19.09 19.62 11.53
CA ASN A 205 -19.21 20.06 12.92
C ASN A 205 -18.27 21.25 13.23
N ALA A 206 -17.13 21.32 12.55
CA ALA A 206 -16.21 22.47 12.59
C ALA A 206 -16.66 23.66 11.73
N GLY A 207 -17.83 23.58 11.09
CA GLY A 207 -18.44 24.66 10.31
C GLY A 207 -18.06 24.68 8.82
N PHE A 208 -17.33 23.68 8.32
CA PHE A 208 -17.05 23.60 6.90
C PHE A 208 -18.27 23.10 6.12
N ARG A 209 -18.53 23.73 4.97
CA ARG A 209 -19.26 23.06 3.88
C ARG A 209 -18.29 22.17 3.12
N ILE A 210 -18.73 20.97 2.80
CA ILE A 210 -18.00 20.03 1.96
C ILE A 210 -18.68 20.04 0.59
N VAL A 211 -17.98 20.56 -0.42
CA VAL A 211 -18.49 20.71 -1.78
C VAL A 211 -17.78 19.71 -2.68
N PRO A 212 -18.48 18.80 -3.38
CA PRO A 212 -17.85 17.90 -4.32
C PRO A 212 -17.26 18.69 -5.48
N VAL A 213 -15.98 18.45 -5.75
CA VAL A 213 -15.26 18.97 -6.92
C VAL A 213 -15.19 17.87 -7.98
N GLU A 214 -14.89 16.65 -7.53
CA GLU A 214 -14.96 15.41 -8.28
C GLU A 214 -15.61 14.36 -7.36
N THR A 215 -16.84 13.93 -7.67
CA THR A 215 -17.64 13.09 -6.77
C THR A 215 -16.92 11.79 -6.44
N GLY A 216 -16.79 11.50 -5.14
CA GLY A 216 -16.11 10.29 -4.66
C GLY A 216 -14.59 10.34 -4.80
N VAL A 217 -13.98 11.49 -5.09
CA VAL A 217 -12.52 11.66 -5.23
C VAL A 217 -12.01 12.89 -4.48
N LEU A 218 -12.56 14.07 -4.77
CA LEU A 218 -12.04 15.36 -4.30
C LEU A 218 -13.17 16.27 -3.84
N TYR A 219 -13.03 16.81 -2.64
CA TYR A 219 -13.96 17.77 -2.07
C TYR A 219 -13.25 19.07 -1.68
N GLU A 220 -13.91 20.20 -1.89
CA GLU A 220 -13.48 21.49 -1.32
C GLU A 220 -14.05 21.62 0.10
N LEU A 221 -13.18 21.95 1.06
CA LEU A 221 -13.55 22.31 2.41
C LEU A 221 -13.72 23.84 2.48
N VAL A 222 -14.97 24.29 2.39
CA VAL A 222 -15.33 25.70 2.35
C VAL A 222 -15.65 26.19 3.77
N PRO A 223 -14.82 27.08 4.37
CA PRO A 223 -15.07 27.60 5.70
C PRO A 223 -16.29 28.55 5.73
N PRO A 224 -16.86 28.85 6.92
CA PRO A 224 -17.96 29.79 7.06
C PRO A 224 -17.66 31.14 6.40
N GLY A 225 -18.64 31.68 5.67
CA GLY A 225 -18.54 32.99 5.02
C GLY A 225 -17.66 33.03 3.76
N ARG A 226 -17.24 31.88 3.22
CA ARG A 226 -16.53 31.78 1.94
C ARG A 226 -17.39 31.06 0.89
N GLU A 227 -17.27 31.50 -0.35
CA GLU A 227 -17.87 30.84 -1.53
C GLU A 227 -16.93 29.78 -2.10
N PRO A 228 -17.43 28.66 -2.66
CA PRO A 228 -16.59 27.64 -3.30
C PRO A 228 -15.80 28.20 -4.48
N TYR A 229 -14.69 27.55 -4.83
CA TYR A 229 -13.81 27.96 -5.91
C TYR A 229 -14.38 27.64 -7.31
N GLY A 230 -15.03 26.48 -7.46
CA GLY A 230 -15.61 25.99 -8.72
C GLY A 230 -17.15 26.01 -8.73
N ARG A 231 -17.76 25.99 -9.91
CA ARG A 231 -19.22 25.88 -10.09
C ARG A 231 -19.71 24.53 -9.54
N GLU A 232 -20.83 24.53 -8.83
CA GLU A 232 -21.62 23.32 -8.57
C GLU A 232 -21.83 22.57 -9.89
N GLN A 233 -21.11 21.47 -10.12
CA GLN A 233 -21.55 20.47 -11.09
C GLN A 233 -22.74 19.77 -10.44
N THR A 234 -23.91 20.35 -10.64
CA THR A 234 -25.19 19.66 -10.48
C THR A 234 -25.18 18.49 -11.46
N GLY A 235 -25.18 17.27 -10.90
CA GLY A 235 -25.26 16.04 -11.70
C GLY A 235 -26.48 16.07 -12.62
N GLY A 236 -26.25 15.72 -13.88
CA GLY A 236 -27.27 15.33 -14.84
C GLY A 236 -27.35 13.82 -14.97
#